data_AF-A0A7X7PZE4-F1
#
_entry.id   AF-A0A7X7PZE4-F1
#
_cell.length_a   1.000
_cell.length_b   1.000
_cell.length_c   1.000
_cell.angle_alpha   90.00
_cell.angle_beta   90.00
_cell.angle_gamma   90.00
#
_symmetry.space_group_name_H-M   'P 1'
#
loop_
_entity.id
_entity.type
_entity.pdbx_description
1 polymer ?
#
loop_
_entity_poly.entity_id
_entity_poly.type
_entity_poly.pdbx_seq_one_letter_code
_entity_poly.pdbx_strand_id
1 'polypeptide(L)'
;MNTGLALPLALACALTIAICGCRSKASAPQEALLALNSGGAMTVRSSDRHAFSRPAPNLDVERRAAFSIGNAFFNSPWIVAPATADARDGLGPLFNARSCDACHNNDGRGRPPEQSEKPVSLVIQFATPTPGMNNEPGADPRYGINLNPFAIGGVPAEGTIRIRHREIRGTFADGEPYTLLAPEYEFEDLAYGELRDGTGFSPRVA
;
A
#
# COMPACT_ATOMS: atom_id res chain seq x y z
N MET A 1 -39.27 60.09 -28.34
CA MET A 1 -39.53 58.83 -27.62
C MET A 1 -38.71 57.75 -28.31
N ASN A 2 -37.57 57.40 -27.72
CA ASN A 2 -36.50 56.63 -28.36
C ASN A 2 -36.37 55.30 -27.60
N THR A 3 -36.78 54.19 -28.20
CA THR A 3 -36.65 52.83 -27.63
C THR A 3 -35.73 52.00 -28.52
N GLY A 4 -34.43 52.08 -28.24
CA GLY A 4 -33.41 51.18 -28.80
C GLY A 4 -33.11 50.08 -27.80
N LEU A 5 -33.44 48.85 -28.20
CA LEU A 5 -33.24 47.60 -27.46
C LEU A 5 -31.74 47.34 -27.25
N ALA A 6 -31.25 47.39 -26.00
CA ALA A 6 -29.91 46.93 -25.65
C ALA A 6 -29.97 45.43 -25.29
N LEU A 7 -29.58 44.58 -26.23
CA LEU A 7 -29.38 43.13 -26.02
C LEU A 7 -28.24 42.91 -25.00
N PRO A 8 -28.35 41.97 -24.04
CA PRO A 8 -27.48 41.95 -22.88
C PRO A 8 -26.11 41.37 -23.23
N LEU A 9 -25.07 42.18 -23.05
CA LEU A 9 -23.64 41.82 -23.10
C LEU A 9 -23.22 40.79 -22.02
N ALA A 10 -24.17 40.29 -21.23
CA ALA A 10 -23.92 39.40 -20.09
C ALA A 10 -23.73 37.92 -20.47
N LEU A 11 -24.14 37.50 -21.68
CA LEU A 11 -24.02 36.09 -22.08
C LEU A 11 -22.63 35.72 -22.65
N ALA A 12 -21.82 36.70 -23.04
CA ALA A 12 -20.48 36.46 -23.58
C ALA A 12 -19.41 36.25 -22.49
N CYS A 13 -19.66 36.70 -21.25
CA CYS A 13 -18.72 36.54 -20.13
C CYS A 13 -18.88 35.20 -19.39
N ALA A 14 -20.02 34.52 -19.54
CA ALA A 14 -20.26 33.21 -18.91
C ALA A 14 -19.63 32.03 -19.69
N LEU A 15 -19.29 32.22 -20.98
CA LEU A 15 -18.72 31.16 -21.81
C LEU A 15 -17.18 31.14 -21.82
N THR A 16 -16.52 32.20 -21.37
CA THR A 16 -15.05 32.26 -21.23
C THR A 16 -14.55 31.73 -19.88
N ILE A 17 -15.41 31.64 -18.86
CA ILE A 17 -15.06 31.08 -17.54
C ILE A 17 -15.07 29.54 -17.56
N ALA A 18 -15.71 28.90 -18.55
CA ALA A 18 -15.77 27.45 -18.70
C ALA A 18 -14.51 26.79 -19.33
N ILE A 19 -13.48 27.56 -19.69
CA ILE A 19 -12.23 27.04 -20.27
C ILE A 19 -11.07 27.07 -19.26
N CYS A 20 -11.27 27.61 -18.06
CA CYS A 20 -10.36 27.36 -16.93
C CYS A 20 -10.68 26.00 -16.28
N GLY A 21 -10.93 24.98 -17.11
CA GLY A 21 -10.98 23.60 -16.68
C GLY A 21 -9.57 23.16 -16.30
N CYS A 22 -9.37 22.96 -15.00
CA CYS A 22 -8.22 22.34 -14.35
C CYS A 22 -7.29 21.55 -15.30
N ARG A 23 -6.31 22.23 -15.90
CA ARG A 23 -5.09 21.56 -16.41
C ARG A 23 -4.14 21.34 -15.24
N SER A 24 -4.58 20.56 -14.26
CA SER A 24 -3.67 19.94 -13.29
C SER A 24 -3.06 18.70 -13.91
N LYS A 25 -2.30 18.88 -14.98
CA LYS A 25 -1.29 17.91 -15.40
C LYS A 25 0.04 18.63 -15.33
N ALA A 26 0.62 18.65 -14.14
CA ALA A 26 2.05 18.81 -14.02
C ALA A 26 2.67 17.69 -14.87
N SER A 27 3.04 18.00 -16.11
CA SER A 27 3.79 17.12 -16.99
C SER A 27 5.20 17.67 -16.96
N ALA A 28 5.99 17.16 -16.02
CA ALA A 28 7.43 17.35 -16.12
C ALA A 28 7.90 16.60 -17.38
N PRO A 29 8.79 17.21 -18.20
CA PRO A 29 9.46 16.48 -19.27
C PRO A 29 10.08 15.19 -18.74
N GLN A 30 10.14 14.13 -19.56
CA GLN A 30 10.72 12.85 -19.15
C GLN A 30 12.15 13.04 -18.64
N GLU A 31 12.91 13.96 -19.25
CA GLU A 31 14.26 14.35 -18.85
C GLU A 31 14.30 14.95 -17.44
N ALA A 32 13.25 15.67 -17.03
CA ALA A 32 13.14 16.23 -15.70
C ALA A 32 12.73 15.17 -14.65
N LEU A 33 11.89 14.19 -15.02
CA LEU A 33 11.56 13.05 -14.15
C LEU A 33 12.75 12.11 -13.94
N LEU A 34 13.56 11.94 -15.00
CA LEU A 34 14.77 11.12 -14.98
C LEU A 34 16.02 11.88 -14.50
N ALA A 35 15.89 13.17 -14.18
CA ALA A 35 17.00 13.96 -13.68
C ALA A 35 17.53 13.36 -12.37
N LEU A 36 18.86 13.27 -12.23
CA LEU A 36 19.53 12.75 -11.04
C LEU A 36 19.21 13.52 -9.74
N ASN A 37 18.57 14.68 -9.85
CA ASN A 37 18.13 15.55 -8.77
C ASN A 37 16.63 15.85 -8.85
N SER A 38 15.80 14.88 -9.27
CA SER A 38 14.34 15.03 -9.36
C SER A 38 13.67 15.42 -8.04
N GLY A 39 14.32 15.17 -6.89
CA GLY A 39 13.92 15.64 -5.56
C GLY A 39 14.50 17.01 -5.15
N GLY A 40 15.18 17.73 -6.04
CA GLY A 40 15.84 19.02 -5.73
C GLY A 40 16.82 18.91 -4.56
N ALA A 41 16.75 19.85 -3.61
CA ALA A 41 17.57 19.86 -2.39
C ALA A 41 17.28 18.69 -1.42
N MET A 42 16.19 17.94 -1.64
CA MET A 42 15.86 16.74 -0.87
C MET A 42 16.43 15.45 -1.51
N THR A 43 17.07 15.55 -2.67
CA THR A 43 17.63 14.40 -3.37
C THR A 43 18.70 13.72 -2.51
N VAL A 44 18.49 12.45 -2.20
CA VAL A 44 19.48 11.58 -1.60
C VAL A 44 20.13 10.74 -2.70
N ARG A 45 21.46 10.78 -2.80
CA ARG A 45 22.21 9.91 -3.70
C ARG A 45 22.61 8.62 -2.99
N SER A 46 21.66 7.70 -2.88
CA SER A 46 21.91 6.35 -2.38
C SER A 46 21.23 5.33 -3.28
N SER A 47 21.92 4.23 -3.52
CA SER A 47 21.39 3.03 -4.18
C SER A 47 21.62 1.78 -3.32
N ASP A 48 21.95 1.96 -2.04
CA ASP A 48 22.07 0.87 -1.09
C ASP A 48 20.68 0.42 -0.60
N ARG A 49 20.64 -0.67 0.18
CA ARG A 49 19.38 -1.21 0.73
C ARG A 49 18.63 -0.24 1.66
N HIS A 50 19.26 0.85 2.10
CA HIS A 50 18.71 1.87 2.97
C HIS A 50 18.43 3.18 2.21
N ALA A 51 18.31 3.13 0.89
CA ALA A 51 18.09 4.32 0.07
C ALA A 51 16.82 5.09 0.47
N PHE A 52 15.77 4.38 0.85
CA PHE A 52 14.50 4.96 1.30
C PHE A 52 14.52 5.38 2.78
N SER A 53 15.42 4.82 3.59
CA SER A 53 15.58 5.13 5.02
C SER A 53 16.37 6.41 5.30
N ARG A 54 16.79 7.16 4.28
CA ARG A 54 17.62 8.34 4.47
C ARG A 54 16.74 9.58 4.73
N PRO A 55 17.07 10.39 5.76
CA PRO A 55 16.44 11.70 5.90
C PRO A 55 16.85 12.62 4.75
N ALA A 56 15.99 13.59 4.43
CA ALA A 56 16.36 14.63 3.48
C ALA A 56 17.64 15.37 3.97
N PRO A 57 18.62 15.63 3.08
CA PRO A 57 19.91 16.18 3.49
C PRO A 57 19.83 17.62 4.01
N ASN A 58 18.78 18.35 3.63
CA ASN A 58 18.54 19.75 4.00
C ASN A 58 17.71 19.93 5.29
N LEU A 59 17.46 18.87 6.07
CA LEU A 59 16.81 19.00 7.38
C LEU A 59 17.73 19.73 8.37
N ASP A 60 17.17 20.66 9.14
CA ASP A 60 17.81 21.21 10.33
C ASP A 60 17.98 20.14 11.44
N VAL A 61 18.69 20.50 12.50
CA VAL A 61 19.03 19.57 13.59
C VAL A 61 17.77 19.03 14.29
N GLU A 62 16.77 19.90 14.54
CA GLU A 62 15.54 19.52 15.23
C GLU A 62 14.71 18.53 14.39
N ARG A 63 14.54 18.81 13.10
CA ARG A 63 13.82 17.92 12.17
C ARG A 63 14.55 16.61 11.93
N ARG A 64 15.88 16.62 11.90
CA ARG A 64 16.69 15.40 11.81
C ARG A 64 16.55 14.54 13.08
N ALA A 65 16.44 15.15 14.25
CA ALA A 65 16.14 14.45 15.49
C ALA A 65 14.73 13.84 15.45
N ALA A 66 13.71 14.61 15.03
CA ALA A 66 12.34 14.14 14.88
C ALA A 66 12.23 12.96 13.89
N PHE A 67 12.90 13.06 12.73
CA PHE A 67 13.01 11.96 11.77
C PHE A 67 13.58 10.71 12.43
N SER A 68 14.68 10.84 13.18
CA SER A 68 15.37 9.70 13.79
C SER A 68 14.51 9.01 14.85
N ILE A 69 13.74 9.78 15.64
CA ILE A 69 12.77 9.27 16.62
C ILE A 69 11.63 8.52 15.91
N GLY A 70 11.07 9.11 14.85
CA GLY A 70 10.01 8.50 14.04
C GLY A 70 10.48 7.20 13.38
N ASN A 71 11.68 7.21 12.79
CA ASN A 71 12.30 6.03 12.20
C ASN A 71 12.53 4.94 13.25
N ALA A 72 13.05 5.29 14.43
CA ALA A 72 13.18 4.32 15.52
C ALA A 72 11.81 3.72 15.92
N PHE A 73 10.74 4.52 15.92
CA PHE A 73 9.39 4.02 16.17
C PHE A 73 8.91 3.06 15.08
N PHE A 74 9.10 3.42 13.81
CA PHE A 74 8.72 2.63 12.65
C PHE A 74 9.36 1.23 12.63
N ASN A 75 10.62 1.16 13.05
CA ASN A 75 11.42 -0.07 13.09
C ASN A 75 11.19 -0.91 14.36
N SER A 76 10.55 -0.35 15.39
CA SER A 76 10.39 -1.03 16.68
C SER A 76 9.16 -1.95 16.70
N PRO A 77 9.28 -3.21 17.15
CA PRO A 77 8.14 -4.11 17.22
C PRO A 77 7.23 -3.81 18.42
N TRP A 78 5.92 -3.97 18.22
CA TRP A 78 4.91 -4.10 19.27
C TRP A 78 5.16 -5.37 20.10
N ILE A 79 4.80 -5.31 21.38
CA ILE A 79 4.98 -6.37 22.37
C ILE A 79 3.61 -6.85 22.85
N VAL A 80 3.51 -8.15 23.13
CA VAL A 80 2.27 -8.80 23.61
C VAL A 80 1.78 -8.09 24.87
N ALA A 81 0.51 -7.69 24.85
CA ALA A 81 -0.11 -7.02 25.98
C ALA A 81 -0.50 -8.00 27.10
N PRO A 82 -0.45 -7.56 28.37
CA PRO A 82 0.09 -6.28 28.85
C PRO A 82 1.62 -6.33 28.97
N ALA A 83 2.30 -5.33 28.43
CA ALA A 83 3.76 -5.18 28.53
C ALA A 83 4.16 -4.05 29.48
N THR A 84 5.30 -4.19 30.17
CA THR A 84 5.86 -3.10 31.02
C THR A 84 6.47 -1.96 30.21
N ALA A 85 6.54 -2.08 28.89
CA ALA A 85 7.09 -1.08 27.99
C ALA A 85 5.94 -0.33 27.30
N ASP A 86 5.43 0.71 27.97
CA ASP A 86 4.22 1.45 27.58
C ASP A 86 4.22 1.93 26.11
N ALA A 87 5.38 2.34 25.58
CA ALA A 87 5.50 2.83 24.21
C ALA A 87 5.30 1.76 23.12
N ARG A 88 5.26 0.48 23.49
CA ARG A 88 5.15 -0.68 22.57
C ARG A 88 4.13 -1.72 23.02
N ASP A 89 3.30 -1.39 23.99
CA ASP A 89 2.23 -2.27 24.43
C ASP A 89 1.09 -2.34 23.39
N GLY A 90 0.28 -3.39 23.46
CA GLY A 90 -0.95 -3.51 22.67
C GLY A 90 -0.89 -4.47 21.47
N LEU A 91 0.15 -5.33 21.35
CA LEU A 91 0.10 -6.39 20.35
C LEU A 91 -0.99 -7.40 20.72
N GLY A 92 -2.02 -7.49 19.87
CA GLY A 92 -3.09 -8.48 19.99
C GLY A 92 -2.64 -9.92 19.75
N PRO A 93 -3.52 -10.90 19.99
CA PRO A 93 -3.18 -12.32 19.92
C PRO A 93 -2.89 -12.82 18.50
N LEU A 94 -3.49 -12.19 17.49
CA LEU A 94 -3.34 -12.48 16.06
C LEU A 94 -2.85 -11.22 15.36
N PHE A 95 -1.92 -11.35 14.43
CA PHE A 95 -1.35 -10.22 13.70
C PHE A 95 -0.72 -10.61 12.35
N ASN A 96 -0.55 -9.61 11.49
CA ASN A 96 0.19 -9.71 10.23
C ASN A 96 1.69 -9.45 10.41
N ALA A 97 2.03 -8.41 11.17
CA ALA A 97 3.40 -8.00 11.44
C ALA A 97 3.46 -7.28 12.79
N ARG A 98 4.68 -7.17 13.35
CA ARG A 98 4.91 -6.52 14.65
C ARG A 98 5.49 -5.12 14.55
N SER A 99 5.98 -4.68 13.39
CA SER A 99 6.48 -3.32 13.16
C SER A 99 6.05 -2.85 11.78
N CYS A 100 6.13 -1.54 11.53
CA CYS A 100 5.85 -0.99 10.21
C CYS A 100 6.92 -1.44 9.20
N ASP A 101 8.18 -1.44 9.62
CA ASP A 101 9.33 -1.91 8.83
C ASP A 101 9.22 -3.38 8.40
N ALA A 102 8.59 -4.25 9.21
CA ALA A 102 8.42 -5.64 8.84
C ALA A 102 7.65 -5.81 7.51
N CYS A 103 6.67 -4.96 7.24
CA CYS A 103 6.00 -4.92 5.93
C CYS A 103 6.73 -4.02 4.94
N HIS A 104 7.19 -2.85 5.40
CA HIS A 104 7.86 -1.80 4.61
C HIS A 104 9.38 -1.81 4.84
N ASN A 105 10.03 -2.91 4.47
CA ASN A 105 11.43 -3.20 4.80
C ASN A 105 12.38 -2.09 4.32
N ASN A 106 13.15 -1.51 5.23
CA ASN A 106 14.01 -0.35 5.02
C ASN A 106 13.26 0.84 4.40
N ASP A 107 12.04 1.09 4.88
CA ASP A 107 11.15 2.16 4.40
C ASP A 107 10.79 2.00 2.91
N GLY A 108 11.00 0.80 2.38
CA GLY A 108 10.85 0.45 0.99
C GLY A 108 9.56 -0.31 0.70
N ARG A 109 9.52 -0.86 -0.52
CA ARG A 109 8.42 -1.70 -0.99
C ARG A 109 8.60 -3.13 -0.45
N GLY A 110 7.48 -3.74 -0.09
CA GLY A 110 7.42 -5.16 0.21
C GLY A 110 7.60 -6.02 -1.04
N ARG A 111 7.61 -7.33 -0.81
CA ARG A 111 7.52 -8.34 -1.87
C ARG A 111 6.59 -9.48 -1.45
N PRO A 112 6.01 -10.23 -2.39
CA PRO A 112 5.42 -11.53 -2.09
C PRO A 112 6.46 -12.44 -1.39
N PRO A 113 6.02 -13.35 -0.50
CA PRO A 113 6.90 -14.31 0.15
C PRO A 113 7.52 -15.27 -0.87
N GLU A 114 8.74 -15.73 -0.59
CA GLU A 114 9.32 -16.88 -1.28
C GLU A 114 8.63 -18.18 -0.86
N GLN A 115 8.97 -19.29 -1.53
CA GLN A 115 8.42 -20.59 -1.16
C GLN A 115 8.76 -20.92 0.30
N SER A 116 7.75 -21.34 1.06
CA SER A 116 7.86 -21.65 2.49
C SER A 116 8.18 -20.47 3.41
N GLU A 117 8.23 -19.23 2.88
CA GLU A 117 8.29 -18.02 3.69
C GLU A 117 6.88 -17.60 4.13
N LYS A 118 6.74 -17.12 5.37
CA LYS A 118 5.47 -16.57 5.83
C LYS A 118 5.20 -15.20 5.16
N PRO A 119 3.94 -14.89 4.79
CA PRO A 119 3.60 -13.64 4.13
C PRO A 119 3.60 -12.47 5.12
N VAL A 120 4.74 -11.78 5.28
CA VAL A 120 4.81 -10.58 6.14
C VAL A 120 4.36 -9.33 5.36
N SER A 121 4.99 -9.05 4.21
CA SER A 121 4.70 -7.85 3.39
C SER A 121 3.56 -8.04 2.38
N LEU A 122 2.87 -9.19 2.40
CA LEU A 122 1.74 -9.51 1.55
C LEU A 122 0.50 -9.73 2.41
N VAL A 123 -0.43 -8.78 2.38
CA VAL A 123 -1.70 -8.87 3.09
C VAL A 123 -2.74 -9.51 2.17
N ILE A 124 -3.47 -10.49 2.69
CA ILE A 124 -4.67 -10.99 2.05
C ILE A 124 -5.89 -10.42 2.73
N GLN A 125 -6.71 -9.70 1.96
CA GLN A 125 -8.00 -9.22 2.43
C GLN A 125 -9.12 -10.12 1.94
N PHE A 126 -10.00 -10.56 2.84
CA PHE A 126 -11.20 -11.32 2.53
C PHE A 126 -12.40 -10.40 2.29
N ALA A 127 -13.31 -10.88 1.45
CA ALA A 127 -14.58 -10.21 1.18
C ALA A 127 -15.66 -11.27 0.94
N THR A 128 -16.74 -11.24 1.71
CA THR A 128 -17.92 -12.07 1.41
C THR A 128 -18.68 -11.53 0.19
N PRO A 129 -19.51 -12.35 -0.47
CA PRO A 129 -20.34 -11.89 -1.61
C PRO A 129 -21.33 -10.78 -1.26
N THR A 130 -21.68 -10.63 0.01
CA THR A 130 -22.62 -9.62 0.48
C THR A 130 -21.82 -8.44 1.04
N PRO A 131 -21.82 -7.28 0.38
CA PRO A 131 -21.14 -6.10 0.88
C PRO A 131 -21.87 -5.54 2.12
N GLY A 132 -21.13 -4.80 2.94
CA GLY A 132 -21.67 -4.13 4.13
C GLY A 132 -22.48 -2.86 3.82
N MET A 133 -22.82 -2.10 4.87
CA MET A 133 -23.80 -1.00 4.81
C MET A 133 -23.40 0.16 3.87
N ASN A 134 -22.11 0.34 3.62
CA ASN A 134 -21.53 1.37 2.75
C ASN A 134 -20.74 0.76 1.58
N ASN A 135 -21.13 -0.44 1.15
CA ASN A 135 -20.44 -1.21 0.12
C ASN A 135 -19.00 -1.61 0.50
N GLU A 136 -18.69 -1.66 1.80
CA GLU A 136 -17.43 -2.19 2.29
C GLU A 136 -17.35 -3.72 2.08
N PRO A 137 -16.14 -4.27 1.92
CA PRO A 137 -15.94 -5.72 1.91
C PRO A 137 -16.56 -6.35 3.16
N GLY A 138 -17.51 -7.27 2.98
CA GLY A 138 -18.07 -8.03 4.10
C GLY A 138 -16.99 -8.93 4.71
N ALA A 139 -16.90 -8.99 6.03
CA ALA A 139 -15.93 -9.80 6.74
C ALA A 139 -16.29 -11.30 6.68
N ASP A 140 -15.30 -12.18 6.48
CA ASP A 140 -15.48 -13.60 6.69
C ASP A 140 -15.84 -13.86 8.17
N PRO A 141 -16.84 -14.71 8.48
CA PRO A 141 -17.29 -14.91 9.85
C PRO A 141 -16.24 -15.56 10.78
N ARG A 142 -15.23 -16.24 10.23
CA ARG A 142 -14.17 -16.91 10.99
C ARG A 142 -12.86 -16.11 10.98
N TYR A 143 -12.56 -15.49 9.84
CA TYR A 143 -11.25 -14.84 9.59
C TYR A 143 -11.31 -13.32 9.51
N GLY A 144 -12.49 -12.72 9.60
CA GLY A 144 -12.63 -11.28 9.49
C GLY A 144 -12.27 -10.76 8.09
N ILE A 145 -11.59 -9.61 8.03
CA ILE A 145 -11.27 -8.91 6.79
C ILE A 145 -9.85 -9.18 6.32
N ASN A 146 -8.92 -9.54 7.21
CA ASN A 146 -7.53 -9.82 6.83
C ASN A 146 -7.09 -11.14 7.45
N LEU A 147 -6.41 -11.98 6.69
CA LEU A 147 -5.70 -13.13 7.23
C LEU A 147 -4.59 -12.66 8.20
N ASN A 148 -4.45 -13.30 9.36
CA ASN A 148 -3.40 -13.07 10.34
C ASN A 148 -2.48 -14.32 10.45
N PRO A 149 -1.36 -14.37 9.70
CA PRO A 149 -0.49 -15.53 9.61
C PRO A 149 0.45 -15.74 10.80
N PHE A 150 0.39 -14.83 11.79
CA PHE A 150 1.16 -14.91 13.03
C PHE A 150 0.26 -14.75 14.25
N ALA A 151 0.72 -15.34 15.35
CA ALA A 151 0.04 -15.32 16.62
C ALA A 151 1.04 -15.30 17.78
N ILE A 152 0.55 -14.95 18.96
CA ILE A 152 1.28 -15.11 20.22
C ILE A 152 1.28 -16.59 20.67
N GLY A 153 2.10 -16.92 21.67
CA GLY A 153 2.14 -18.28 22.23
C GLY A 153 0.78 -18.72 22.78
N GLY A 154 0.39 -19.96 22.47
CA GLY A 154 -0.89 -20.55 22.91
C GLY A 154 -2.10 -20.17 22.07
N VAL A 155 -1.94 -19.29 21.07
CA VAL A 155 -2.99 -18.94 20.09
C VAL A 155 -2.57 -19.49 18.73
N PRO A 156 -3.42 -20.25 18.02
CA PRO A 156 -3.11 -20.68 16.67
C PRO A 156 -3.18 -19.48 15.72
N ALA A 157 -2.21 -19.34 14.81
CA ALA A 157 -2.33 -18.38 13.71
C ALA A 157 -3.52 -18.76 12.82
N GLU A 158 -4.11 -17.78 12.13
CA GLU A 158 -5.31 -18.03 11.31
C GLU A 158 -5.04 -18.99 10.15
N GLY A 159 -3.84 -18.93 9.58
CA GLY A 159 -3.39 -19.83 8.53
C GLY A 159 -2.19 -19.24 7.79
N THR A 160 -1.81 -19.87 6.70
CA THR A 160 -0.77 -19.36 5.80
C THR A 160 -1.28 -19.36 4.36
N ILE A 161 -0.46 -18.83 3.46
CA ILE A 161 -0.74 -18.88 2.03
C ILE A 161 0.40 -19.60 1.31
N ARG A 162 0.03 -20.34 0.27
CA ARG A 162 0.96 -20.83 -0.73
C ARG A 162 0.66 -20.17 -2.06
N ILE A 163 1.70 -19.64 -2.68
CA ILE A 163 1.62 -18.95 -3.97
C ILE A 163 2.26 -19.83 -5.04
N ARG A 164 1.47 -20.25 -6.03
CA ARG A 164 1.99 -20.81 -7.28
C ARG A 164 1.93 -19.74 -8.36
N HIS A 165 2.74 -19.89 -9.39
CA HIS A 165 2.69 -18.99 -10.55
C HIS A 165 2.42 -19.81 -11.80
N ARG A 166 1.44 -19.37 -12.57
CA ARG A 166 1.21 -19.87 -13.93
C ARG A 166 1.85 -18.92 -14.92
N GLU A 167 2.74 -19.47 -15.76
CA GLU A 167 3.37 -18.71 -16.82
C GLU A 167 2.39 -18.43 -17.97
N ILE A 168 2.35 -17.18 -18.40
CA ILE A 168 1.62 -16.75 -19.60
C ILE A 168 2.65 -16.18 -20.57
N ARG A 169 2.90 -16.92 -21.65
CA ARG A 169 3.82 -16.52 -22.70
C ARG A 169 3.12 -15.62 -23.70
N GLY A 170 3.84 -14.62 -24.20
CA GLY A 170 3.36 -13.73 -25.23
C GLY A 170 4.51 -13.09 -26.00
N THR A 171 4.15 -12.14 -26.85
CA THR A 171 5.10 -11.43 -27.71
C THR A 171 4.69 -9.97 -27.78
N PHE A 172 5.66 -9.07 -27.70
CA PHE A 172 5.45 -7.64 -27.94
C PHE A 172 5.17 -7.36 -29.43
N ALA A 173 4.74 -6.14 -29.76
CA ALA A 173 4.38 -5.78 -31.14
C ALA A 173 5.56 -5.85 -32.14
N ASP A 174 6.80 -5.79 -31.64
CA ASP A 174 8.04 -5.90 -32.40
C ASP A 174 8.55 -7.34 -32.55
N GLY A 175 7.86 -8.32 -31.95
CA GLY A 175 8.25 -9.72 -31.99
C GLY A 175 9.09 -10.21 -30.80
N GLU A 176 9.46 -9.34 -29.84
CA GLU A 176 10.21 -9.76 -28.66
C GLU A 176 9.34 -10.62 -27.71
N PRO A 177 9.79 -11.83 -27.29
CA PRO A 177 9.00 -12.69 -26.42
C PRO A 177 9.00 -12.19 -24.97
N TYR A 178 7.88 -12.38 -24.26
CA TYR A 178 7.80 -12.16 -22.82
C TYR A 178 7.10 -13.32 -22.11
N THR A 179 7.31 -13.40 -20.80
CA THR A 179 6.58 -14.31 -19.89
C THR A 179 6.02 -13.51 -18.73
N LEU A 180 4.70 -13.56 -18.53
CA LEU A 180 4.04 -13.04 -17.33
C LEU A 180 3.87 -14.17 -16.32
N LEU A 181 3.91 -13.82 -15.04
CA LEU A 181 3.62 -14.73 -13.95
C LEU A 181 2.25 -14.36 -13.36
N ALA A 182 1.26 -15.23 -13.53
CA ALA A 182 -0.04 -15.09 -12.90
C ALA A 182 -0.04 -15.83 -11.56
N PRO A 183 -0.13 -15.14 -10.41
CA PRO A 183 -0.12 -15.79 -9.10
C PRO A 183 -1.46 -16.49 -8.82
N GLU A 184 -1.36 -17.70 -8.29
CA GLU A 184 -2.45 -18.55 -7.82
C GLU A 184 -2.25 -18.76 -6.32
N TYR A 185 -3.24 -18.34 -5.53
CA TYR A 185 -3.17 -18.34 -4.07
C TYR A 185 -3.98 -19.49 -3.50
N GLU A 186 -3.37 -20.24 -2.60
CA GLU A 186 -4.01 -21.31 -1.85
C GLU A 186 -3.82 -21.04 -0.36
N PHE A 187 -4.90 -21.16 0.42
CA PHE A 187 -4.86 -21.00 1.86
C PHE A 187 -4.59 -22.36 2.51
N GLU A 188 -3.63 -22.40 3.44
CA GLU A 188 -3.21 -23.63 4.11
C GLU A 188 -3.26 -23.44 5.63
N ASP A 189 -3.35 -24.55 6.35
CA ASP A 189 -3.32 -24.60 7.82
C ASP A 189 -4.34 -23.67 8.51
N LEU A 190 -5.53 -23.56 7.90
CA LEU A 190 -6.64 -22.76 8.39
C LEU A 190 -7.13 -23.24 9.76
N ALA A 191 -6.79 -22.52 10.83
CA ALA A 191 -6.98 -22.97 12.21
C ALA A 191 -8.44 -22.86 12.71
N TYR A 192 -9.25 -22.03 12.08
CA TYR A 192 -10.62 -21.73 12.51
C TYR A 192 -11.68 -22.37 11.61
N GLY A 193 -11.29 -23.36 10.80
CA GLY A 193 -12.14 -24.08 9.83
C GLY A 193 -12.10 -23.47 8.42
N GLU A 194 -12.90 -23.99 7.50
CA GLU A 194 -12.91 -23.49 6.12
C GLU A 194 -13.47 -22.05 6.03
N LEU A 195 -12.95 -21.30 5.06
CA LEU A 195 -13.53 -20.00 4.68
C LEU A 195 -15.01 -20.19 4.31
N ARG A 196 -15.82 -19.16 4.53
CA ARG A 196 -17.21 -19.19 4.09
C ARG A 196 -17.29 -19.37 2.56
N ASP A 197 -18.29 -20.13 2.11
CA ASP A 197 -18.62 -20.25 0.69
C ASP A 197 -18.80 -18.89 0.01
N GLY A 198 -18.06 -18.71 -1.09
CA GLY A 198 -18.05 -17.48 -1.86
C GLY A 198 -17.21 -16.35 -1.27
N THR A 199 -16.48 -16.57 -0.17
CA THR A 199 -15.48 -15.60 0.30
C THR A 199 -14.43 -15.42 -0.81
N GLY A 200 -14.40 -14.21 -1.39
CA GLY A 200 -13.36 -13.76 -2.29
C GLY A 200 -12.17 -13.19 -1.50
N PHE A 201 -11.07 -12.94 -2.20
CA PHE A 201 -9.88 -12.36 -1.59
C PHE A 201 -9.14 -11.39 -2.52
N SER A 202 -8.35 -10.49 -1.92
CA SER A 202 -7.52 -9.51 -2.60
C SER A 202 -6.11 -9.48 -1.97
N PRO A 203 -5.08 -9.92 -2.70
CA PRO A 203 -3.69 -9.80 -2.27
C PRO A 203 -3.16 -8.37 -2.43
N ARG A 204 -2.44 -7.84 -1.43
CA ARG A 204 -1.84 -6.50 -1.43
C ARG A 204 -0.42 -6.53 -0.89
N VAL A 205 0.53 -6.03 -1.67
CA VAL A 205 1.93 -5.88 -1.25
C VAL A 205 2.13 -4.46 -0.71
N ALA A 206 2.88 -4.37 0.40
CA ALA A 206 3.29 -3.11 1.03
C ALA A 206 4.18 -2.23 0.14
#